data_AF-A0A6V7JUW2-F1
#
_entry.id   AF-A0A6V7JUW2-F1
#
_cell.length_a   1.000
_cell.length_b   1.000
_cell.length_c   1.000
_cell.angle_alpha   90.00
_cell.angle_beta   90.00
_cell.angle_gamma   90.00
#
_symmetry.space_group_name_H-M   'P 1'
#
loop_
_entity.id
_entity.type
_entity.pdbx_description
1 polymer ?
#
loop_
_entity_poly.entity_id
_entity_poly.type
_entity_poly.pdbx_seq_one_letter_code
_entity_poly.pdbx_strand_id
1 'polypeptide(L)'
;LVELISCALRDLAESEFFGRRDKQNNPLPPIPPEDRTGYAIREWTYHNVLSAGSLLGKACQGTLKLAGQNEELQQHGDNFGKHLALAWQ
;
A
#
# COMPACT_ATOMS: atom_id res chain seq x y z
N LEU A 1 -16.98 2.39 -6.24
CA LEU A 1 -16.55 2.90 -4.93
C LEU A 1 -16.40 1.78 -3.91
N VAL A 2 -17.41 0.93 -3.74
CA VAL A 2 -17.31 -0.26 -2.85
C VAL A 2 -16.05 -1.07 -3.12
N GLU A 3 -15.76 -1.38 -4.38
CA GLU A 3 -14.53 -2.10 -4.74
C GLU A 3 -13.24 -1.39 -4.31
N LEU A 4 -13.16 -0.06 -4.45
CA LEU A 4 -11.97 0.70 -4.06
C LEU A 4 -11.78 0.68 -2.53
N ILE A 5 -12.89 0.81 -1.79
CA ILE A 5 -12.89 0.77 -0.33
C ILE A 5 -12.52 -0.64 0.17
N SER A 6 -13.16 -1.68 -0.38
CA SER A 6 -12.87 -3.07 -0.02
C SER A 6 -11.43 -3.44 -0.35
N CYS A 7 -10.87 -2.94 -1.45
CA CYS A 7 -9.46 -3.12 -1.77
C CYS A 7 -8.55 -2.42 -0.77
N ALA A 8 -8.78 -1.15 -0.45
CA ALA A 8 -7.99 -0.42 0.54
C ALA A 8 -8.02 -1.09 1.92
N LEU A 9 -9.18 -1.56 2.36
CA LEU A 9 -9.33 -2.25 3.65
C LEU A 9 -8.64 -3.61 3.66
N ARG A 10 -8.70 -4.36 2.55
CA ARG A 10 -7.97 -5.61 2.41
C ARG A 10 -6.46 -5.36 2.50
N ASP A 11 -5.94 -4.38 1.76
CA ASP A 11 -4.52 -4.07 1.74
C ASP A 11 -4.01 -3.61 3.13
N LEU A 12 -4.81 -2.82 3.85
CA LEU A 12 -4.53 -2.45 5.25
C LEU A 12 -4.55 -3.66 6.19
N ALA A 13 -5.51 -4.57 6.03
CA ALA A 13 -5.53 -5.80 6.80
C ALA A 13 -4.30 -6.67 6.50
N GLU A 14 -3.88 -6.76 5.23
CA GLU A 14 -2.69 -7.50 4.82
C GLU A 14 -1.41 -6.92 5.44
N SER A 15 -1.31 -5.59 5.63
CA SER A 15 -0.11 -5.01 6.27
C SER A 15 0.07 -5.46 7.72
N GLU A 16 -1.03 -5.68 8.44
CA GLU A 16 -1.00 -6.15 9.84
C GLU A 16 -0.48 -7.58 9.97
N PHE A 17 -0.50 -8.36 8.90
CA PHE A 17 0.01 -9.73 8.85
C PHE A 17 1.24 -9.88 7.95
N PHE A 18 1.76 -8.77 7.42
CA PHE A 18 2.97 -8.79 6.61
C PHE A 18 4.17 -9.23 7.44
N GLY A 19 5.01 -10.11 6.87
CA GLY A 19 6.26 -10.57 7.48
C GLY A 19 6.13 -11.76 8.44
N ARG A 20 7.30 -12.22 8.91
CA ARG A 20 7.40 -13.33 9.89
C ARG A 20 6.96 -12.83 11.26
N ARG A 21 6.33 -13.72 12.03
CA ARG A 21 5.90 -13.43 13.41
C ARG A 21 6.27 -14.56 14.35
N ASP A 22 6.40 -14.24 15.63
CA ASP A 22 6.59 -15.25 16.66
C ASP A 22 5.23 -15.85 17.12
N LYS A 23 5.27 -16.75 18.11
CA LYS A 23 4.05 -17.37 18.66
C LYS A 23 3.16 -16.39 19.43
N GLN A 24 3.69 -15.22 19.77
CA GLN A 24 2.99 -14.13 20.44
C GLN A 24 2.51 -13.06 19.44
N ASN A 25 2.64 -13.31 18.13
CA ASN A 25 2.28 -12.42 17.03
C ASN A 25 3.15 -11.14 16.91
N ASN A 26 4.31 -11.09 17.58
CA ASN A 26 5.23 -9.98 17.42
C ASN A 26 5.94 -10.07 16.05
N PRO A 27 6.16 -8.95 15.36
CA PRO A 27 6.90 -8.94 14.10
C PRO A 27 8.35 -9.37 14.32
N LEU A 28 8.81 -10.31 13.49
CA LEU A 28 10.19 -10.73 13.42
C LEU A 28 10.86 -10.11 12.20
N PRO A 29 12.16 -9.78 12.26
CA PRO A 29 12.91 -9.37 11.09
C PRO A 29 12.77 -10.41 9.97
N PRO A 30 12.50 -9.97 8.73
CA PRO A 30 12.41 -10.89 7.62
C PRO A 30 13.79 -11.47 7.30
N ILE A 31 13.82 -12.69 6.76
CA ILE A 31 15.07 -13.32 6.33
C ILE A 31 15.34 -12.80 4.91
N PRO A 32 16.38 -11.99 4.70
CA PRO A 32 16.70 -11.53 3.36
C PRO A 32 17.13 -12.71 2.49
N PRO A 33 16.75 -12.72 1.20
CA PRO A 33 17.31 -13.66 0.22
C PRO A 33 18.83 -13.49 0.09
N GLU A 34 19.48 -14.47 -0.56
CA GLU A 34 20.93 -14.44 -0.80
C GLU A 34 21.32 -13.22 -1.65
N ASP A 35 20.58 -12.95 -2.74
CA ASP A 35 20.65 -11.68 -3.46
C ASP A 35 19.80 -10.61 -2.75
N ARG A 36 20.47 -9.60 -2.22
CA ARG A 36 19.85 -8.51 -1.45
C ARG A 36 19.63 -7.24 -2.27
N THR A 37 19.94 -7.26 -3.56
CA THR A 37 19.86 -6.09 -4.43
C THR A 37 18.43 -5.54 -4.45
N GLY A 38 18.25 -4.31 -3.95
CA GLY A 38 16.94 -3.66 -3.87
C GLY A 38 15.95 -4.24 -2.85
N TYR A 39 16.34 -5.28 -2.10
CA TYR A 39 15.45 -5.97 -1.16
C TYR A 39 14.83 -5.03 -0.14
N ALA A 40 15.65 -4.25 0.57
CA ALA A 40 15.20 -3.38 1.65
C ALA A 40 14.19 -2.33 1.15
N ILE A 41 14.49 -1.67 0.03
CA ILE A 41 13.59 -0.68 -0.58
C ILE A 41 12.29 -1.34 -1.04
N ARG A 42 12.34 -2.53 -1.64
CA ARG A 42 11.14 -3.25 -2.08
C ARG A 42 10.23 -3.61 -0.92
N GLU A 43 10.76 -4.24 0.12
CA GLU A 43 9.96 -4.66 1.30
C GLU A 43 9.38 -3.46 2.03
N TRP A 44 10.20 -2.42 2.24
CA TRP A 44 9.74 -1.17 2.86
C TRP A 44 8.65 -0.50 2.03
N THR A 45 8.84 -0.41 0.71
CA THR A 45 7.85 0.20 -0.20
C THR A 45 6.54 -0.58 -0.15
N TYR A 46 6.62 -1.91 -0.25
CA TYR A 46 5.46 -2.78 -0.24
C TYR A 46 4.68 -2.66 1.07
N HIS A 47 5.36 -2.72 2.21
CA HIS A 47 4.72 -2.56 3.51
C HIS A 47 4.03 -1.20 3.67
N ASN A 48 4.71 -0.10 3.32
CA ASN A 48 4.14 1.26 3.43
C ASN A 48 2.99 1.51 2.46
N VAL A 49 3.05 0.90 1.26
CA VAL A 49 1.91 0.94 0.32
C VAL A 49 0.73 0.17 0.91
N LEU A 50 0.91 -1.01 1.49
CA LEU A 50 -0.20 -1.75 2.10
C LEU A 50 -0.79 -1.02 3.32
N SER A 51 0.06 -0.53 4.23
CA SER A 51 -0.38 0.05 5.51
C SER A 51 -1.02 1.43 5.40
N ALA A 52 -0.63 2.23 4.41
CA ALA A 52 -1.14 3.60 4.25
C ALA A 52 -1.35 4.01 2.80
N GLY A 53 -0.42 3.67 1.91
CA GLY A 53 -0.43 4.16 0.52
C GLY A 53 -1.64 3.73 -0.30
N SER A 54 -2.13 2.50 -0.11
CA SER A 54 -3.30 1.97 -0.83
C SER A 54 -4.56 2.71 -0.41
N LEU A 55 -4.75 2.94 0.90
CA LEU A 55 -5.88 3.73 1.39
C LEU A 55 -5.89 5.14 0.79
N LEU A 56 -4.75 5.84 0.85
CA LEU A 56 -4.64 7.20 0.32
C LEU A 56 -4.82 7.25 -1.21
N GLY A 57 -4.18 6.33 -1.94
CA GLY A 57 -4.32 6.20 -3.39
C GLY A 57 -5.77 5.92 -3.81
N LYS A 58 -6.44 4.96 -3.17
CA LYS A 58 -7.83 4.62 -3.47
C LYS A 58 -8.80 5.74 -3.08
N ALA A 59 -8.50 6.52 -2.04
CA ALA A 59 -9.27 7.73 -1.71
C ALA A 59 -9.16 8.79 -2.82
N CYS A 60 -7.95 9.10 -3.29
CA CYS A 60 -7.73 10.02 -4.42
C CYS A 60 -8.42 9.53 -5.70
N GLN A 61 -8.26 8.25 -6.02
CA GLN A 61 -8.93 7.60 -7.15
C GLN A 61 -10.46 7.70 -7.04
N GLY A 62 -11.01 7.44 -5.85
CA GLY A 62 -12.44 7.53 -5.56
C GLY A 62 -12.99 8.94 -5.73
N THR A 63 -12.28 9.96 -5.26
CA THR A 63 -12.65 11.37 -5.45
C THR A 63 -12.70 11.74 -6.94
N LEU A 64 -11.70 11.34 -7.73
CA LEU A 64 -11.69 11.61 -9.17
C LEU A 64 -12.80 10.87 -9.91
N LYS A 65 -13.12 9.63 -9.48
CA LYS A 65 -14.25 8.87 -9.99
C LYS A 65 -15.59 9.57 -9.70
N LEU A 66 -15.76 10.10 -8.49
CA LEU A 66 -16.95 10.88 -8.10
C LEU A 66 -17.05 12.21 -8.87
N ALA A 67 -15.92 12.82 -9.20
CA ALA A 67 -15.84 14.03 -10.01
C ALA A 67 -16.02 13.78 -11.53
N GLY A 68 -16.35 12.55 -11.95
CA GLY A 68 -16.61 12.20 -13.34
C GLY A 68 -15.38 12.24 -14.26
N GLN A 69 -14.17 12.14 -13.69
CA GLN A 69 -12.93 12.19 -14.47
C GLN A 69 -12.65 10.87 -15.20
N ASN A 70 -11.83 10.91 -16.26
CA ASN A 70 -11.46 9.72 -17.02
C ASN A 70 -10.60 8.73 -16.21
N GLU A 71 -10.48 7.49 -16.69
CA GLU A 71 -9.77 6.41 -15.98
C GLU A 71 -8.27 6.69 -15.83
N GLU A 72 -7.64 7.37 -16.79
CA GLU A 72 -6.24 7.75 -16.72
C GLU A 72 -5.98 8.68 -15.53
N LEU A 73 -6.79 9.72 -15.38
CA LEU A 73 -6.65 10.67 -14.27
C LEU A 73 -6.98 9.99 -12.94
N GLN A 74 -7.98 9.11 -12.89
CA GLN A 74 -8.27 8.28 -11.71
C GLN A 74 -7.04 7.44 -11.30
N GLN A 75 -6.36 6.79 -12.25
CA GLN A 75 -5.15 6.01 -11.98
C GLN A 75 -3.97 6.90 -11.56
N HIS A 76 -3.86 8.10 -12.13
CA HIS A 76 -2.88 9.08 -11.69
C HIS A 76 -3.13 9.51 -10.24
N GLY A 77 -4.39 9.67 -9.82
CA GLY A 77 -4.78 9.91 -8.43
C GLY A 77 -4.37 8.78 -7.48
N ASP A 78 -4.55 7.51 -7.90
CA ASP A 78 -4.09 6.34 -7.13
C ASP A 78 -2.57 6.37 -6.93
N ASN A 79 -1.82 6.62 -8.00
CA ASN A 79 -0.36 6.70 -7.95
C ASN A 79 0.11 7.89 -7.12
N PHE A 80 -0.53 9.05 -7.27
CA PHE A 80 -0.23 10.24 -6.48
C PHE A 80 -0.37 9.97 -4.98
N GLY A 81 -1.49 9.38 -4.55
CA GLY A 81 -1.72 9.05 -3.15
C GLY A 81 -0.69 8.06 -2.59
N LYS A 82 -0.33 7.02 -3.37
CA LYS A 82 0.72 6.06 -2.97
C LYS A 82 2.10 6.72 -2.82
N HIS A 83 2.50 7.55 -3.79
CA HIS A 83 3.78 8.25 -3.71
C HIS A 83 3.83 9.26 -2.56
N LEU A 84 2.72 9.97 -2.31
CA LEU A 84 2.62 10.90 -1.19
C LEU A 84 2.78 10.17 0.16
N ALA A 85 2.14 8.99 0.30
CA ALA A 85 2.30 8.16 1.50
C ALA A 85 3.74 7.67 1.69
N LEU A 86 4.42 7.28 0.61
CA LEU A 86 5.84 6.89 0.66
C LEU A 86 6.75 8.07 1.01
N ALA A 87 6.46 9.29 0.53
CA ALA A 87 7.25 10.48 0.86
C ALA A 87 7.09 10.93 2.33
N TRP A 88 6.02 10.50 3.00
CA TRP A 88 5.74 10.84 4.39
C TRP A 88 6.50 9.96 5.41
N GLN A 89 6.82 8.73 5.04
CA GLN A 89 7.46 7.72 5.91
C GLN A 89 8.98 7.78 5.83
#